data_AF-A0A183KA69-F1
#
_entry.id   AF-A0A183KA69-F1
#
_cell.length_a   1.000
_cell.length_b   1.000
_cell.length_c   1.000
_cell.angle_alpha   90.00
_cell.angle_beta   90.00
_cell.angle_gamma   90.00
#
_symmetry.space_group_name_H-M   'P 1'
#
loop_
_entity.id
_entity.type
_entity.pdbx_description
1 polymer ?
#
loop_
_entity_poly.entity_id
_entity_poly.type
_entity_poly.pdbx_seq_one_letter_code
_entity_poly.pdbx_strand_id
1 'polypeptide(L)' 'MYVRLGDVPLDILRYNISMQSGVERKETRKSLLLKMGAKKPKNPYINYKELMQNKAKAKAEAEAFAFDVSLTNSVLSMR' A
#
# COMPACT_ATOMS: atom_id res chain seq x y z
N MET A 1 -10.01 -16.79 13.16
CA MET A 1 -9.66 -15.95 14.33
C MET A 1 -8.50 -15.06 13.92
N TYR A 2 -8.72 -13.75 13.77
CA TYR A 2 -7.67 -12.81 13.39
C TYR A 2 -7.19 -12.07 14.65
N VAL A 3 -5.97 -12.37 15.11
CA VAL A 3 -5.37 -11.65 16.23
C VAL A 3 -4.80 -10.35 15.69
N ARG A 4 -5.22 -9.21 16.24
CA ARG A 4 -4.62 -7.92 15.90
C ARG A 4 -3.17 -7.94 16.39
N LEU A 5 -2.23 -7.67 15.49
CA LEU A 5 -0.81 -7.65 15.81
C LEU A 5 -0.49 -6.72 17.01
N GLY A 6 -1.22 -5.62 17.19
CA GLY A 6 -1.03 -4.70 18.32
C GLY A 6 -1.22 -5.31 19.70
N ASP A 7 -2.04 -6.37 19.80
CA ASP A 7 -2.41 -7.01 21.06
C ASP A 7 -1.43 -8.15 21.45
N VAL A 8 -0.41 -8.40 20.62
CA VAL A 8 0.57 -9.48 20.84
C VAL A 8 1.73 -8.98 21.71
N PRO A 9 2.02 -9.66 22.84
CA PRO A 9 3.18 -9.38 23.69
C PRO A 9 4.50 -9.31 22.92
N LEU A 10 5.38 -8.38 23.31
CA LEU A 10 6.66 -8.15 22.64
C LEU A 10 7.55 -9.38 22.63
N ASP A 11 7.49 -10.21 23.67
CA ASP A 11 8.34 -11.40 23.80
C ASP A 11 7.93 -12.50 22.81
N ILE A 12 6.64 -12.63 22.52
CA ILE A 12 6.14 -13.52 21.46
C ILE A 12 6.60 -13.02 20.09
N LEU A 13 6.58 -11.72 19.85
CA LEU A 13 7.08 -11.13 18.60
C LEU A 13 8.59 -11.34 18.45
N ARG A 14 9.37 -11.22 19.52
CA ARG A 14 10.82 -11.51 19.54
C ARG A 14 11.10 -12.98 19.24
N TYR A 15 10.35 -13.89 19.85
CA TYR A 15 10.44 -15.32 19.59
C TYR A 15 10.14 -15.65 18.12
N ASN A 16 9.05 -15.10 17.56
CA ASN A 16 8.70 -15.31 16.15
C ASN A 16 9.81 -14.82 15.20
N ILE A 17 10.46 -13.69 15.50
CA ILE A 17 11.61 -13.20 14.72
C ILE A 17 12.80 -14.17 14.80
N SER A 18 13.01 -14.83 15.93
CA SER A 18 14.11 -15.80 16.08
C SER A 18 13.91 -17.06 15.23
N MET A 19 12.66 -17.42 14.93
CA MET A 19 12.29 -18.57 14.10
C MET A 19 12.32 -18.28 12.59
N GLN A 20 12.39 -17.01 12.19
CA GLN A 20 12.41 -16.59 10.79
C GLN A 20 13.83 -16.36 10.27
N SER A 21 14.01 -16.42 8.95
CA SER A 21 15.27 -16.10 8.28
C SER A 21 15.08 -15.15 7.09
N GLY A 22 16.17 -14.59 6.57
CA GLY A 22 16.14 -13.79 5.34
C GLY A 22 15.32 -12.50 5.41
N VAL A 23 14.50 -12.27 4.38
CA VAL A 23 13.71 -11.04 4.18
C VAL A 23 12.58 -10.95 5.20
N GLU A 24 11.89 -12.06 5.45
CA GLU A 24 10.77 -12.12 6.41
C GLU A 24 11.21 -11.69 7.80
N ARG A 25 12.37 -12.18 8.26
CA ARG A 25 12.96 -11.76 9.55
C ARG A 25 13.17 -10.25 9.63
N LYS A 26 13.61 -9.62 8.53
CA LYS A 26 13.85 -8.17 8.47
C LYS A 26 12.54 -7.39 8.58
N GLU A 27 11.48 -7.86 7.92
CA GLU A 27 10.15 -7.22 7.95
C GLU A 27 9.50 -7.35 9.33
N THR A 28 9.53 -8.54 9.92
CA THR A 28 8.99 -8.79 11.27
C THR A 28 9.76 -8.01 12.34
N ARG A 29 11.08 -7.84 12.17
CA ARG A 29 11.87 -6.97 13.04
C ARG A 29 11.50 -5.49 12.90
N LYS A 30 11.26 -5.01 11.67
CA LYS A 30 10.80 -3.62 11.45
C LYS A 30 9.47 -3.36 12.14
N SER A 31 8.51 -4.29 12.01
CA SER A 31 7.19 -4.12 12.63
C SER A 31 7.26 -4.10 14.16
N LEU A 32 8.10 -4.95 14.77
CA LEU A 32 8.36 -4.93 16.22
C LEU A 32 8.94 -3.59 16.66
N LEU A 33 9.98 -3.10 15.98
CA LEU A 33 10.62 -1.83 16.31
C LEU A 33 9.63 -0.67 16.25
N LEU A 34 8.77 -0.63 15.23
CA LEU A 34 7.73 0.40 15.12
C LEU A 34 6.73 0.34 16.29
N LYS A 35 6.35 -0.86 16.76
CA LYS A 35 5.51 -1.00 17.96
C LYS A 35 6.20 -0.52 19.24
N MET A 36 7.53 -0.68 19.31
CA MET A 36 8.34 -0.20 20.45
C MET A 36 8.60 1.31 20.43
N GLY A 37 7.98 2.06 19.50
CA GLY A 37 8.15 3.52 19.40
C GLY A 37 9.35 3.94 18.55
N ALA A 38 9.94 3.03 17.77
CA ALA A 38 10.94 3.43 16.80
C ALA A 38 10.35 4.42 15.78
N LYS A 39 11.18 5.35 15.34
CA LYS A 39 10.80 6.35 14.34
C LYS A 39 10.34 5.64 13.05
N LYS A 40 9.23 6.11 12.48
CA LYS A 40 8.74 5.63 11.17
C LYS A 40 9.83 5.79 10.10
N PRO A 41 9.92 4.86 9.13
CA PRO A 41 10.86 5.00 8.03
C PRO A 41 10.61 6.32 7.29
N LYS A 42 11.69 6.93 6.77
CA LYS A 42 11.54 8.09 5.89
C LYS A 42 10.72 7.68 4.68
N ASN A 43 9.82 8.55 4.23
CA ASN A 43 9.16 8.36 2.96
C ASN A 43 10.22 8.19 1.86
N PRO A 44 9.98 7.32 0.87
CA PRO A 44 10.86 7.23 -0.29
C PRO A 44 10.97 8.61 -0.95
N TYR A 45 12.09 8.86 -1.62
CA TYR A 45 12.24 10.05 -2.44
C TYR A 45 11.17 10.06 -3.52
N ILE A 46 10.56 11.21 -3.76
CA ILE A 46 9.56 11.42 -4.81
C ILE A 46 10.05 12.54 -5.71
N ASN A 47 10.24 12.24 -7.00
CA ASN A 47 10.46 13.26 -8.01
C ASN A 47 9.14 13.98 -8.31
N TYR A 48 9.03 15.25 -7.92
CA TYR A 48 7.78 15.99 -8.05
C TYR A 48 7.35 16.23 -9.50
N LYS A 49 8.32 16.35 -10.42
CA LYS A 49 8.03 16.50 -11.86
C LYS A 49 7.35 15.25 -12.40
N GLU A 50 7.89 14.07 -12.09
CA GLU A 50 7.30 12.78 -12.47
C GLU A 50 5.94 12.56 -11.81
N LEU A 51 5.81 12.91 -10.52
CA LEU A 51 4.55 12.82 -9.79
C LEU A 51 3.43 13.60 -10.50
N MET A 52 3.70 14.84 -10.89
CA MET A 52 2.72 15.68 -11.55
C MET A 52 2.36 15.17 -12.95
N GLN A 53 3.34 14.67 -13.70
CA GLN A 53 3.11 14.05 -15.01
C GLN A 53 2.23 12.80 -14.88
N ASN A 54 2.51 11.94 -13.91
CA ASN A 54 1.72 10.73 -13.68
C ASN A 54 0.28 11.05 -13.24
N LYS A 55 0.09 12.08 -12.40
CA LYS A 55 -1.25 12.55 -12.03
C LYS A 55 -2.03 13.07 -13.24
N ALA A 56 -1.39 13.83 -14.12
CA ALA A 56 -2.03 14.33 -15.33
C ALA A 56 -2.44 13.19 -16.27
N LYS A 57 -1.56 12.20 -16.47
CA LYS A 57 -1.85 11.00 -17.27
C LYS A 57 -3.01 10.18 -16.69
N ALA A 58 -2.97 9.88 -15.39
CA ALA A 58 -4.03 9.12 -14.73
C ALA A 58 -5.40 9.83 -14.80
N LYS A 59 -5.41 11.17 -14.72
CA LYS A 59 -6.65 11.95 -14.90
C LYS A 59 -7.19 11.83 -16.33
N ALA A 60 -6.32 11.99 -17.33
CA ALA A 60 -6.71 11.85 -18.73
C ALA A 60 -7.22 10.43 -19.06
N GLU A 61 -6.58 9.40 -18.52
CA GLU A 61 -7.01 8.01 -18.65
C GLU A 61 -8.37 7.77 -17.99
N ALA A 62 -8.62 8.34 -16.81
CA ALA A 62 -9.90 8.25 -16.13
C ALA A 62 -11.04 8.97 -16.89
N GLU A 63 -10.75 10.14 -17.48
CA GLU A 63 -11.70 10.89 -18.30
C GLU A 63 -12.03 10.16 -19.60
N ALA A 64 -11.03 9.59 -20.28
CA ALA A 64 -11.22 8.73 -21.45
C ALA A 64 -12.07 7.49 -21.12
N PHE A 65 -11.74 6.80 -20.03
CA PHE A 65 -12.53 5.64 -19.58
C PHE A 65 -13.98 6.01 -19.25
N ALA A 66 -14.23 7.15 -18.59
CA ALA A 66 -15.58 7.63 -18.30
C ALA A 66 -16.37 7.96 -19.57
N PHE A 67 -15.71 8.53 -20.58
CA PHE A 67 -16.30 8.80 -21.88
C PHE A 67 -16.71 7.51 -22.61
N ASP A 68 -15.84 6.50 -22.65
CA ASP A 68 -16.12 5.21 -23.30
C ASP A 68 -17.28 4.46 -22.63
N VAL A 69 -17.37 4.52 -21.30
CA VAL A 69 -18.51 3.94 -20.54
C VAL A 69 -19.82 4.68 -20.85
N SER A 70 -19.77 6.00 -21.06
CA SER A 70 -20.98 6.77 -21.41
C SER A 70 -21.47 6.47 -22.83
N LEU A 71 -20.57 6.29 -23.79
CA LEU A 71 -20.89 5.89 -25.16
C LEU A 71 -21.48 4.48 -25.22
N THR A 72 -20.90 3.52 -24.50
CA THR A 72 -21.40 2.14 -24.48
C THR A 72 -22.80 2.05 -23.85
N ASN A 73 -23.06 2.78 -22.76
CA ASN A 73 -24.38 2.82 -22.13
C ASN A 73 -25.45 3.51 -22.99
N SER A 74 -25.10 4.59 -23.70
CA SER A 74 -26.05 5.26 -24.60
C SER A 74 -26.43 4.40 -25.81
N VAL A 75 -25.48 3.64 -26.37
CA VAL A 75 -25.75 2.69 -27.47
C VAL A 75 -26.62 1.51 -27.02
N LEU A 76 -26.45 1.03 -25.78
CA LEU A 76 -27.27 -0.04 -25.21
C LEU A 76 -28.72 0.41 -24.95
N SER A 77 -28.92 1.68 -24.56
CA SER A 77 -30.24 2.28 -24.28
C SER A 77 -31.10 2.53 -25.52
N MET A 78 -30.51 2.53 -26.72
CA MET A 78 -31.24 2.73 -27.99
C MET A 78 -31.69 1.41 -28.65
N ARG A 79 -31.53 0.27 -27.98
CA ARG A 79 -31.97 -1.05 -28.44
C ARG A 79 -33.20 -1.54 -27.68
#